data_AF-A0A821KN10-F1
#
_entry.id   AF-A0A821KN10-F1
#
_cell.length_a   1.000
_cell.length_b   1.000
_cell.length_c   1.000
_cell.angle_alpha   90.00
_cell.angle_beta   90.00
_cell.angle_gamma   90.00
#
_symmetry.space_group_name_H-M   'P 1'
#
loop_
_entity.id
_entity.type
_entity.pdbx_description
1 polymer ?
#
loop_
_entity_poly.entity_id
_entity_poly.type
_entity_poly.pdbx_seq_one_letter_code
_entity_poly.pdbx_strand_id
1 'polypeptide(L)'
;RKFSSRVTQTTHLITNDDKHALRSPLSIKLNEAITNHYFCVSYRWLIDYIKYDRIVDKGTFEIEGDDTDYHPQDGPKRSCSIDKCHSFFENICSMIKCTKNNDIKMTNDLLQDLITTGAGRIITCVTQG
;
A
#
# COMPACT_ATOMS: atom_id res chain seq x y z
N ARG A 1 20.38 22.13 12.15
CA ARG A 1 19.20 21.55 12.82
C ARG A 1 19.42 20.04 12.93
N LYS A 2 19.57 19.48 14.14
CA LYS A 2 19.62 18.01 14.32
C LYS A 2 18.19 17.50 14.20
N PHE A 3 17.90 16.72 13.17
CA PHE A 3 16.66 15.96 13.10
C PHE A 3 16.72 14.88 14.19
N SER A 4 15.74 14.90 15.09
CA SER A 4 15.46 13.77 15.99
C SER A 4 15.16 12.56 15.11
N SER A 5 15.98 11.53 15.21
CA SER A 5 15.75 10.27 14.51
C SER A 5 14.77 9.43 15.32
N ARG A 6 13.86 8.76 14.59
CA ARG A 6 12.88 7.75 15.04
C ARG A 6 11.48 8.27 15.38
N VAL A 7 10.81 8.82 14.37
CA VAL A 7 9.42 8.44 14.15
C VAL A 7 9.46 7.07 13.46
N THR A 8 9.22 5.99 14.20
CA THR A 8 9.26 4.60 13.68
C THR A 8 7.95 4.18 13.01
N GLN A 9 6.92 5.02 13.05
CA GLN A 9 5.61 4.72 12.48
C GLN A 9 5.48 5.32 11.07
N THR A 10 5.37 4.45 10.08
CA THR A 10 5.03 4.84 8.70
C THR A 10 3.61 5.39 8.68
N THR A 11 3.42 6.51 7.99
CA THR A 11 2.09 7.14 7.83
C THR A 11 1.75 7.44 6.36
N HIS A 12 2.76 7.45 5.51
CA HIS A 12 2.63 7.76 4.09
C HIS A 12 3.49 6.77 3.29
N LEU A 13 2.95 6.34 2.16
CA LEU A 13 3.76 5.80 1.08
C LEU A 13 3.98 6.94 0.08
N ILE A 14 5.24 7.21 -0.25
CA ILE A 14 5.59 8.08 -1.36
C ILE A 14 6.07 7.19 -2.50
N THR A 15 5.45 7.33 -3.66
CA THR A 15 5.68 6.43 -4.80
C THR A 15 5.75 7.20 -6.11
N ASN A 16 6.42 6.62 -7.11
CA ASN A 16 6.36 7.16 -8.46
C ASN A 16 4.95 6.98 -9.04
N ASP A 17 4.59 7.85 -9.96
CA ASP A 17 3.33 7.82 -10.69
C ASP A 17 3.53 7.95 -12.21
N ASP A 18 2.50 7.59 -12.97
CA ASP A 18 2.38 7.96 -14.39
C ASP A 18 2.46 9.49 -14.52
N LYS A 19 3.18 9.98 -15.54
CA LYS A 19 3.30 11.42 -15.80
C LYS A 19 1.94 12.11 -16.00
N HIS A 20 0.95 11.38 -16.48
CA HIS A 20 -0.36 11.92 -16.88
C HIS A 20 -1.51 11.59 -15.92
N ALA A 21 -1.29 10.71 -14.93
CA ALA A 21 -2.30 10.31 -13.96
C ALA A 21 -1.65 9.97 -12.62
N LEU A 22 -2.37 10.16 -11.49
CA LEU A 22 -1.88 9.80 -10.16
C LEU A 22 -1.98 8.28 -9.93
N ARG A 23 -1.31 7.50 -10.79
CA ARG A 23 -1.31 6.03 -10.78
C ARG A 23 0.07 5.50 -10.49
N SER A 24 0.17 4.64 -9.48
CA SER A 24 1.46 4.09 -9.08
C SER A 24 1.76 2.75 -9.75
N PRO A 25 3.03 2.40 -10.02
CA PRO A 25 3.37 1.03 -10.36
C PRO A 25 2.86 0.04 -9.32
N LEU A 26 2.17 -1.01 -9.77
CA LEU A 26 1.72 -2.05 -8.86
C LEU A 26 2.93 -2.66 -8.13
N SER A 27 2.93 -2.55 -6.81
CA SER A 27 4.02 -3.01 -5.96
C SER A 27 3.52 -3.54 -4.63
N ILE A 28 4.32 -4.39 -4.00
CA ILE A 28 4.01 -4.93 -2.66
C ILE A 28 3.86 -3.78 -1.65
N LYS A 29 4.71 -2.75 -1.73
CA LYS A 29 4.63 -1.57 -0.85
C LYS A 29 3.32 -0.79 -1.01
N LEU A 30 2.78 -0.71 -2.23
CA LEU A 30 1.47 -0.10 -2.47
C LEU A 30 0.37 -0.91 -1.78
N ASN A 31 0.39 -2.23 -1.94
CA ASN A 31 -0.58 -3.12 -1.29
C ASN A 31 -0.47 -3.07 0.25
N GLU A 32 0.75 -3.06 0.79
CA GLU A 32 1.00 -2.87 2.23
C GLU A 32 0.46 -1.53 2.72
N ALA A 33 0.71 -0.45 2.00
CA ALA A 33 0.23 0.87 2.37
C ALA A 33 -1.29 0.96 2.39
N ILE A 34 -1.95 0.40 1.37
CA ILE A 34 -3.42 0.29 1.30
C ILE A 34 -3.94 -0.51 2.50
N THR A 35 -3.35 -1.68 2.77
CA THR A 35 -3.76 -2.59 3.85
C THR A 35 -3.61 -1.93 5.23
N ASN A 36 -2.57 -1.12 5.42
CA ASN A 36 -2.34 -0.37 6.65
C ASN A 36 -3.07 0.99 6.72
N HIS A 37 -3.92 1.31 5.74
CA HIS A 37 -4.60 2.61 5.65
C HIS A 37 -3.61 3.81 5.65
N TYR A 38 -2.42 3.62 5.06
CA TYR A 38 -1.45 4.67 4.87
C TYR A 38 -1.82 5.55 3.68
N PHE A 39 -1.53 6.84 3.81
CA PHE A 39 -1.81 7.80 2.78
C PHE A 39 -0.80 7.63 1.63
N CYS A 40 -1.29 7.26 0.44
CA CYS A 40 -0.43 6.98 -0.73
C CYS A 40 -0.32 8.25 -1.59
N VAL A 41 0.90 8.76 -1.78
CA VAL A 41 1.14 10.06 -2.44
C VAL A 41 2.16 9.91 -3.56
N SER A 42 1.91 10.62 -4.65
CA SER A 42 2.88 10.80 -5.73
C SER A 42 4.16 11.50 -5.25
N TYR A 43 5.31 11.07 -5.78
CA TYR A 43 6.61 11.71 -5.60
C TYR A 43 6.60 13.19 -6.00
N ARG A 44 5.70 13.60 -6.90
CA ARG A 44 5.51 15.00 -7.31
C ARG A 44 5.14 15.92 -6.15
N TRP A 45 4.49 15.41 -5.11
CA TRP A 45 4.24 16.17 -3.88
C TRP A 45 5.53 16.63 -3.21
N LEU A 46 6.55 15.77 -3.16
CA LEU A 46 7.86 16.15 -2.62
C LEU A 46 8.55 17.17 -3.52
N ILE A 47 8.42 17.04 -4.84
CA ILE A 47 8.98 18.01 -5.79
C ILE A 47 8.38 19.40 -5.52
N ASP A 48 7.06 19.49 -5.39
CA ASP A 48 6.37 20.76 -5.14
C ASP A 48 6.67 21.31 -3.75
N TYR A 49 6.73 20.46 -2.73
CA TYR A 49 7.18 20.84 -1.39
C TYR A 49 8.55 21.53 -1.42
N ILE A 50 9.52 20.93 -2.12
CA ILE A 50 10.89 21.47 -2.25
C ILE A 50 10.89 22.75 -3.09
N LYS A 51 10.18 22.75 -4.22
CA LYS A 51 10.16 23.86 -5.18
C LYS A 51 9.55 25.13 -4.60
N TYR A 52 8.50 25.00 -3.80
CA TYR A 52 7.76 26.13 -3.23
C TYR A 52 8.15 26.47 -1.79
N ASP A 53 9.12 25.73 -1.20
CA ASP A 53 9.59 25.88 0.18
C ASP A 53 8.45 25.99 1.20
N ARG A 54 7.40 25.17 1.02
CA ARG A 54 6.22 25.14 1.90
C ARG A 54 5.57 23.76 1.89
N ILE A 55 4.88 23.45 2.99
CA ILE A 55 4.00 22.27 3.04
C ILE A 55 2.86 22.48 2.03
N VAL A 56 2.82 21.64 1.01
CA VAL A 56 1.75 21.59 0.01
C VAL A 56 0.71 20.58 0.45
N ASP A 57 -0.56 20.82 0.13
CA ASP A 57 -1.61 19.84 0.38
C ASP A 57 -1.27 18.53 -0.35
N LYS A 58 -1.26 17.44 0.41
CA LYS A 58 -0.98 16.10 -0.10
C LYS A 58 -2.18 15.49 -0.84
N GLY A 59 -3.40 15.97 -0.56
CA GLY A 59 -4.63 15.45 -1.15
C GLY A 59 -4.69 15.61 -2.68
N THR A 60 -4.07 16.67 -3.21
CA THR A 60 -3.98 16.90 -4.66
C THR A 60 -2.99 15.97 -5.38
N PHE A 61 -2.25 15.15 -4.62
CA PHE A 61 -1.26 14.20 -5.12
C PHE A 61 -1.54 12.76 -4.64
N GLU A 62 -2.73 12.52 -4.09
CA GLU A 62 -3.14 11.20 -3.62
C GLU A 62 -3.25 10.23 -4.80
N ILE A 63 -2.70 9.01 -4.63
CA ILE A 63 -2.73 7.98 -5.66
C ILE A 63 -4.17 7.46 -5.85
N GLU A 64 -4.65 7.48 -7.09
CA GLU A 64 -6.01 7.09 -7.49
C GLU A 64 -6.12 5.58 -7.82
N GLY A 65 -5.00 4.90 -8.02
CA GLY A 65 -4.93 3.48 -8.37
C GLY A 65 -3.53 3.06 -8.78
N ASP A 66 -3.40 1.83 -9.25
CA ASP A 66 -2.18 1.35 -9.88
C ASP A 66 -2.21 1.48 -11.42
N ASP A 67 -1.09 1.17 -12.07
CA ASP A 67 -0.90 1.30 -13.52
C ASP A 67 -1.36 0.08 -14.33
N THR A 68 -1.92 -0.96 -13.70
CA THR A 68 -2.42 -2.15 -14.42
C THR A 68 -3.80 -1.94 -15.02
N ASP A 69 -4.59 -1.04 -14.44
CA ASP A 69 -5.95 -0.75 -14.89
C ASP A 69 -6.08 0.65 -15.53
N TYR A 70 -6.93 0.72 -16.57
CA TYR A 70 -7.15 1.97 -17.31
C TYR A 70 -8.03 2.97 -16.58
N HIS A 71 -8.72 2.58 -15.51
CA HIS A 71 -9.64 3.43 -14.76
C HIS A 71 -9.18 3.61 -13.31
N PRO A 72 -9.34 4.81 -12.73
CA PRO A 72 -9.08 5.02 -11.31
C PRO A 72 -10.04 4.15 -10.49
N GLN A 73 -9.51 3.54 -9.43
CA GLN A 73 -10.27 2.64 -8.55
C GLN A 73 -10.48 3.23 -7.16
N ASP A 74 -9.75 4.30 -6.84
CA ASP A 74 -9.74 4.98 -5.55
C ASP A 74 -9.44 4.04 -4.37
N GLY A 75 -8.80 2.88 -4.63
CA GLY A 75 -8.46 1.90 -3.60
C GLY A 75 -7.67 2.50 -2.42
N PRO A 76 -6.56 3.24 -2.68
CA PRO A 76 -5.82 3.92 -1.61
C PRO A 76 -6.63 4.97 -0.84
N LYS A 77 -7.46 5.74 -1.55
CA LYS A 77 -8.30 6.77 -0.93
C LYS A 77 -9.41 6.17 -0.07
N ARG A 78 -10.04 5.10 -0.59
CA ARG A 78 -11.07 4.33 0.10
C ARG A 78 -10.49 3.69 1.35
N SER A 79 -9.29 3.11 1.30
CA SER A 79 -8.66 2.55 2.51
C SER A 79 -8.48 3.60 3.59
N CYS A 80 -8.01 4.81 3.24
CA CYS A 80 -7.85 5.90 4.21
C CYS A 80 -9.17 6.43 4.79
N SER A 81 -10.29 6.23 4.10
CA SER A 81 -11.62 6.74 4.48
C SER A 81 -12.46 5.75 5.29
N ILE A 82 -12.12 4.47 5.25
CA ILE A 82 -12.73 3.44 6.09
C ILE A 82 -12.25 3.66 7.53
N ASP A 83 -13.13 3.43 8.52
CA ASP A 83 -12.74 3.51 9.93
C ASP A 83 -11.52 2.61 10.16
N LYS A 84 -10.50 3.10 10.88
CA LYS A 84 -9.27 2.35 11.12
C LYS A 84 -9.50 1.07 11.92
N CYS A 85 -10.67 0.95 12.54
CA CYS A 85 -11.12 -0.28 13.20
C CYS A 85 -11.62 -1.35 12.22
N HIS A 86 -11.90 -1.02 10.96
CA HIS A 86 -12.31 -1.96 9.93
C HIS A 86 -11.11 -2.45 9.14
N SER A 87 -10.80 -3.73 9.25
CA SER A 87 -9.72 -4.36 8.51
C SER A 87 -10.26 -5.18 7.33
N PHE A 88 -9.49 -5.24 6.23
CA PHE A 88 -9.91 -5.86 4.97
C PHE A 88 -10.31 -7.34 5.07
N PHE A 89 -9.66 -8.07 5.96
CA PHE A 89 -9.79 -9.52 6.11
C PHE A 89 -10.28 -9.90 7.51
N GLU A 90 -10.94 -8.97 8.22
CA GLU A 90 -11.51 -9.27 9.53
C GLU A 90 -12.46 -10.47 9.45
N ASN A 91 -12.30 -11.43 10.36
CA ASN A 91 -13.05 -12.68 10.39
C ASN A 91 -12.87 -13.60 9.17
N ILE A 92 -11.85 -13.37 8.33
CA ILE A 92 -11.48 -14.25 7.22
C ILE A 92 -10.35 -15.17 7.66
N CYS A 93 -10.55 -16.48 7.44
CA CYS A 93 -9.53 -17.48 7.63
C CYS A 93 -9.03 -18.00 6.27
N SER A 94 -7.71 -17.95 6.07
CA SER A 94 -7.06 -18.31 4.82
C SER A 94 -6.17 -19.54 4.99
N MET A 95 -6.19 -20.41 3.98
CA MET A 95 -5.20 -21.47 3.80
C MET A 95 -4.39 -21.13 2.55
N ILE A 96 -3.08 -20.96 2.71
CA ILE A 96 -2.18 -20.68 1.60
C ILE A 96 -1.61 -22.01 1.12
N LYS A 97 -2.01 -22.43 -0.09
CA LYS A 97 -1.41 -23.57 -0.81
C LYS A 97 -0.54 -23.03 -1.92
N CYS A 98 0.75 -23.32 -1.86
CA CYS A 98 1.69 -22.90 -2.90
C CYS A 98 2.20 -24.12 -3.66
N THR A 99 2.04 -24.09 -4.99
CA THR A 99 2.64 -25.04 -5.92
C THR A 99 3.92 -24.43 -6.51
N LYS A 100 4.91 -25.26 -6.87
CA LYS A 100 6.16 -24.82 -7.53
C LYS A 100 5.96 -23.94 -8.79
N ASN A 101 4.79 -24.02 -9.43
CA ASN A 101 4.39 -23.20 -10.58
C ASN A 101 3.37 -22.11 -10.17
N ASN A 102 3.69 -21.29 -9.16
CA ASN A 102 2.79 -20.20 -8.78
C ASN A 102 3.10 -18.95 -9.60
N ASP A 103 2.08 -18.37 -10.25
CA ASP A 103 2.20 -17.10 -11.00
C ASP A 103 2.27 -15.87 -10.06
N ILE A 104 2.26 -16.10 -8.75
CA ILE A 104 2.29 -15.08 -7.72
C ILE A 104 3.73 -14.55 -7.58
N LYS A 105 3.94 -13.29 -7.96
CA LYS A 105 5.22 -12.57 -7.82
C LYS A 105 5.49 -12.08 -6.37
N MET A 106 5.18 -12.89 -5.37
CA MET A 106 5.29 -12.55 -3.95
C MET A 106 5.72 -13.79 -3.15
N THR A 107 6.57 -13.60 -2.14
CA THR A 107 6.93 -14.68 -1.22
C THR A 107 5.76 -15.02 -0.29
N ASN A 108 5.75 -16.25 0.24
CA ASN A 108 4.73 -16.66 1.19
C ASN A 108 4.74 -15.80 2.46
N ASP A 109 5.91 -15.38 2.91
CA ASP A 109 6.04 -14.55 4.12
C ASP A 109 5.37 -13.20 3.92
N LEU A 110 5.62 -12.54 2.78
CA LEU A 110 5.00 -11.25 2.47
C LEU A 110 3.48 -11.36 2.28
N LEU A 111 3.00 -12.45 1.68
CA LEU A 111 1.56 -12.69 1.54
C LEU A 111 0.90 -12.94 2.91
N GLN A 112 1.57 -13.70 3.78
CA GLN A 112 1.10 -13.94 5.14
C GLN A 112 1.06 -12.65 5.96
N ASP A 113 2.11 -11.84 5.86
CA ASP A 113 2.19 -10.54 6.51
C ASP A 113 1.06 -9.62 6.06
N LEU A 114 0.77 -9.57 4.75
CA LEU A 114 -0.31 -8.75 4.20
C LEU A 114 -1.69 -9.20 4.68
N ILE A 115 -1.96 -10.51 4.68
CA ILE A 115 -3.24 -11.07 5.18
C ILE A 115 -3.39 -10.76 6.67
N THR A 116 -2.33 -10.97 7.45
CA THR A 116 -2.35 -10.75 8.91
C THR A 116 -2.51 -9.27 9.25
N THR A 117 -1.86 -8.39 8.48
CA THR A 117 -1.99 -6.93 8.61
C THR A 117 -3.44 -6.49 8.34
N GLY A 118 -4.11 -7.11 7.37
CA GLY A 118 -5.55 -6.90 7.14
C GLY A 118 -6.46 -7.61 8.14
N ALA A 119 -5.95 -8.03 9.30
CA ALA A 119 -6.63 -8.79 10.36
C ALA A 119 -7.18 -10.17 9.96
N GLY A 120 -6.68 -10.73 8.86
CA GLY A 120 -6.96 -12.11 8.47
C GLY A 120 -6.20 -13.12 9.33
N ARG A 121 -6.72 -14.35 9.39
CA ARG A 121 -6.07 -15.46 10.11
C ARG A 121 -5.56 -16.49 9.12
N ILE A 122 -4.33 -16.96 9.31
CA ILE A 122 -3.77 -18.06 8.52
C ILE A 122 -3.95 -19.36 9.31
N ILE A 123 -4.70 -20.31 8.74
CA ILE A 123 -4.90 -21.63 9.36
C ILE A 123 -3.70 -22.54 9.06
N THR A 124 -3.22 -22.52 7.82
CA THR A 124 -2.09 -23.36 7.38
C THR A 124 -1.42 -22.75 6.16
N CYS A 125 -0.10 -22.79 6.13
CA CYS A 125 0.70 -22.53 4.94
C CYS A 125 1.39 -23.84 4.51
N VAL A 126 1.04 -24.37 3.34
CA VAL A 126 1.62 -25.61 2.79
C VAL A 126 2.37 -25.28 1.51
N THR A 127 3.69 -25.47 1.54
CA THR A 127 4.53 -25.43 0.34
C THR A 127 4.59 -26.83 -0.25
N GLN A 128 3.90 -27.07 -1.36
CA GLN A 128 4.00 -28.34 -2.08
C GLN A 128 5.20 -28.29 -3.02
N GLY A 129 6.19 -29.14 -2.71
CA GLY A 129 7.37 -29.36 -3.53
C GLY A 129 7.11 -30.23 -4.74
#